data_AF-A0A1H6FL89-F1
#
_entry.id   AF-A0A1H6FL89-F1
#
_cell.length_a   1.000
_cell.length_b   1.000
_cell.length_c   1.000
_cell.angle_alpha   90.00
_cell.angle_beta   90.00
_cell.angle_gamma   90.00
#
_symmetry.space_group_name_H-M   'P 1'
#
loop_
_entity.id
_entity.type
_entity.pdbx_description
1 polymer ?
#
loop_
_entity_poly.entity_id
_entity_poly.type
_entity_poly.pdbx_seq_one_letter_code
_entity_poly.pdbx_strand_id
1 'polypeptide(L)'
;MDRTSPEFEAILETVTDEERIAFDGLTIERNGDGYTVETPAGTQTGLEQSDLPQALEPVSAYVTNWYYWQRTVGGEDTARRAFLRWCERAPIETGENTREGKTDTNDRETTANDGENATTEARTLVTADDGTVAVPARDEALRDGIDREWGELVVTTRLVDDVDRPESERVYDCWHVDDAETDLAELEVYDDPRAARELATHDEDGRYRPLKTAPTLVSGWAFTGLSGAELVDTIGFFYPATVANWHREQRDMLDVDHWLETADRQSGIYDVVDELPREAVEWMTEACCVDSQCLRRREWHFEEDDELDVDGGDGQFPCREPCSLVIAAARSWAILESEDEHTYELELTTSELNQLTEIVDAVADGRTDEIREADVNDGANRFRARYLRAKRFDDDGGFTAQRRADETDAD
;
A
#
# COMPACT_ATOMS: atom_id res chain seq x y z
N MET A 1 -43.29 -20.89 1.05
CA MET A 1 -42.58 -21.66 2.08
C MET A 1 -41.53 -20.70 2.56
N ASP A 2 -41.86 -20.03 3.65
CA ASP A 2 -41.14 -18.90 4.25
C ASP A 2 -39.71 -19.36 4.55
N ARG A 3 -38.74 -18.89 3.76
CA ARG A 3 -37.34 -18.89 4.17
C ARG A 3 -37.05 -17.45 4.53
N THR A 4 -37.20 -17.12 5.80
CA THR A 4 -36.59 -15.92 6.36
C THR A 4 -35.11 -15.94 5.98
N SER A 5 -34.63 -14.80 5.48
CA SER A 5 -33.25 -14.72 4.98
C SER A 5 -32.26 -14.91 6.13
N PRO A 6 -31.04 -15.42 5.89
CA PRO A 6 -30.02 -15.57 6.94
C PRO A 6 -29.75 -14.27 7.71
N GLU A 7 -29.85 -13.13 7.02
CA GLU A 7 -29.69 -11.80 7.61
C GLU A 7 -30.79 -11.50 8.62
N PHE A 8 -32.03 -11.84 8.30
CA PHE A 8 -33.16 -11.63 9.20
C PHE A 8 -33.05 -12.49 10.47
N GLU A 9 -32.72 -13.76 10.33
CA GLU A 9 -32.50 -14.65 11.48
C GLU A 9 -31.34 -14.15 12.36
N ALA A 10 -30.26 -13.66 11.75
CA ALA A 10 -29.14 -13.07 12.49
C ALA A 10 -29.52 -11.77 13.22
N ILE A 11 -30.40 -10.94 12.65
CA ILE A 11 -30.94 -9.76 13.34
C ILE A 11 -31.70 -10.19 14.58
N LEU A 12 -32.61 -11.17 14.46
CA LEU A 12 -33.40 -11.66 15.60
C LEU A 12 -32.54 -12.31 16.69
N GLU A 13 -31.44 -12.96 16.32
CA GLU A 13 -30.48 -13.52 17.28
C GLU A 13 -29.72 -12.41 18.03
N THR A 14 -29.38 -11.31 17.35
CA THR A 14 -28.52 -10.24 17.90
C THR A 14 -29.32 -9.21 18.69
N VAL A 15 -30.50 -8.81 18.19
CA VAL A 15 -31.29 -7.74 18.79
C VAL A 15 -32.13 -8.30 19.93
N THR A 16 -31.72 -7.99 21.15
CA THR A 16 -32.39 -8.40 22.39
C THR A 16 -32.78 -7.16 23.21
N ASP A 17 -33.34 -7.35 24.40
CA ASP A 17 -33.64 -6.23 25.30
C ASP A 17 -32.37 -5.55 25.85
N GLU A 18 -31.21 -6.21 25.76
CA GLU A 18 -29.92 -5.71 26.26
C GLU A 18 -28.94 -5.34 25.14
N GLU A 19 -29.20 -5.80 23.91
CA GLU A 19 -28.26 -5.70 22.80
C GLU A 19 -28.95 -5.13 21.56
N ARG A 20 -28.34 -4.09 20.98
CA ARG A 20 -28.80 -3.45 19.75
C ARG A 20 -27.76 -3.61 18.65
N ILE A 21 -28.21 -3.57 17.41
CA ILE A 21 -27.32 -3.36 16.27
C ILE A 21 -27.08 -1.87 16.12
N ALA A 22 -25.82 -1.44 16.03
CA ALA A 22 -25.42 -0.08 15.67
C ALA A 22 -24.18 -0.17 14.76
N PHE A 23 -24.34 0.02 13.44
CA PHE A 23 -23.28 -0.24 12.48
C PHE A 23 -23.45 0.50 11.15
N ASP A 24 -22.43 1.26 10.72
CA ASP A 24 -22.41 1.99 9.44
C ASP A 24 -23.72 2.79 9.18
N GLY A 25 -24.27 3.41 10.22
CA GLY A 25 -25.51 4.19 10.16
C GLY A 25 -26.80 3.38 10.37
N LEU A 26 -26.75 2.05 10.42
CA LEU A 26 -27.88 1.21 10.82
C LEU A 26 -28.00 1.14 12.33
N THR A 27 -29.18 1.42 12.87
CA THR A 27 -29.53 1.04 14.24
C THR A 27 -30.78 0.16 14.24
N ILE A 28 -30.72 -0.99 14.91
CA ILE A 28 -31.89 -1.83 15.18
C ILE A 28 -31.89 -2.16 16.67
N GLU A 29 -32.95 -1.75 17.35
CA GLU A 29 -33.11 -2.00 18.79
C GLU A 29 -34.52 -2.50 19.11
N ARG A 30 -34.63 -3.25 20.19
CA ARG A 30 -35.91 -3.70 20.72
C ARG A 30 -36.35 -2.78 21.85
N ASN A 31 -37.52 -2.19 21.70
CA ASN A 31 -38.15 -1.27 22.64
C ASN A 31 -39.42 -1.91 23.21
N GLY A 32 -39.26 -2.70 24.28
CA GLY A 32 -40.34 -3.49 24.88
C GLY A 32 -40.85 -4.58 23.95
N ASP A 33 -42.11 -4.49 23.53
CA ASP A 33 -42.74 -5.49 22.65
C ASP A 33 -42.52 -5.23 21.16
N GLY A 34 -41.87 -4.12 20.78
CA GLY A 34 -41.66 -3.73 19.38
C GLY A 34 -40.20 -3.42 19.04
N TYR A 35 -39.93 -3.26 17.75
CA TYR A 35 -38.62 -2.92 17.20
C TYR A 35 -38.60 -1.48 16.70
N THR A 36 -37.40 -0.88 16.71
CA THR A 36 -37.08 0.38 16.06
C THR A 36 -35.94 0.15 15.07
N VAL A 37 -36.10 0.64 13.84
CA VAL A 37 -35.11 0.58 12.77
C VAL A 37 -34.80 2.02 12.36
N GLU A 38 -33.54 2.41 12.47
CA GLU A 38 -33.06 3.75 12.14
C GLU A 38 -31.91 3.69 11.14
N THR A 39 -31.93 4.64 10.21
CA THR A 39 -30.84 4.93 9.26
C THR A 39 -30.72 6.44 9.10
N PRO A 40 -29.66 6.97 8.46
CA PRO A 40 -29.58 8.40 8.14
C PRO A 40 -30.75 8.92 7.29
N ALA A 41 -31.46 8.03 6.58
CA ALA A 41 -32.61 8.39 5.76
C ALA A 41 -33.93 8.50 6.56
N GLY A 42 -33.99 7.97 7.79
CA GLY A 42 -35.15 8.04 8.65
C GLY A 42 -35.29 6.88 9.65
N THR A 43 -36.33 6.99 10.47
CA THR A 43 -36.62 6.08 11.59
C THR A 43 -38.00 5.45 11.45
N GLN A 44 -38.11 4.16 11.71
CA GLN A 44 -39.34 3.38 11.80
C GLN A 44 -39.45 2.82 13.23
N THR A 45 -40.54 3.12 13.95
CA THR A 45 -40.72 2.75 15.37
C THR A 45 -41.98 1.93 15.60
N GLY A 46 -42.00 1.12 16.66
CA GLY A 46 -43.20 0.39 17.10
C GLY A 46 -43.56 -0.77 16.18
N LEU A 47 -42.56 -1.36 15.52
CA LEU A 47 -42.72 -2.47 14.59
C LEU A 47 -42.93 -3.77 15.37
N GLU A 48 -43.94 -4.56 15.03
CA GLU A 48 -44.01 -5.94 15.53
C GLU A 48 -42.95 -6.80 14.82
N GLN A 49 -42.56 -7.93 15.42
CA GLN A 49 -41.58 -8.83 14.81
C GLN A 49 -42.01 -9.30 13.40
N SER A 50 -43.33 -9.45 13.17
CA SER A 50 -43.89 -9.81 11.87
C SER A 50 -43.82 -8.70 10.82
N ASP A 51 -43.73 -7.44 11.25
CA ASP A 51 -43.62 -6.28 10.34
C ASP A 51 -42.16 -6.02 9.94
N LEU A 52 -41.21 -6.56 10.72
CA LEU A 52 -39.79 -6.31 10.56
C LEU A 52 -39.24 -6.69 9.17
N PRO A 53 -39.61 -7.84 8.55
CA PRO A 53 -39.16 -8.13 7.17
C PRO A 53 -39.53 -7.03 6.17
N GLN A 54 -40.75 -6.49 6.25
CA GLN A 54 -41.21 -5.43 5.36
C GLN A 54 -40.53 -4.09 5.66
N ALA A 55 -40.28 -3.80 6.94
CA ALA A 55 -39.59 -2.59 7.36
C ALA A 55 -38.10 -2.57 6.95
N LEU A 56 -37.47 -3.74 6.82
CA LEU A 56 -36.06 -3.88 6.44
C LEU A 56 -35.82 -3.86 4.92
N GLU A 57 -36.83 -4.19 4.11
CA GLU A 57 -36.75 -4.15 2.64
C GLU A 57 -36.20 -2.81 2.07
N PRO A 58 -36.69 -1.62 2.48
CA PRO A 58 -36.16 -0.35 1.97
C PRO A 58 -34.74 -0.01 2.47
N VAL A 59 -34.23 -0.72 3.47
CA VAL A 59 -32.90 -0.50 4.06
C VAL A 59 -32.00 -1.74 3.91
N SER A 60 -32.29 -2.59 2.93
CA SER A 60 -31.61 -3.87 2.71
C SER A 60 -30.10 -3.74 2.57
N ALA A 61 -29.60 -2.70 1.90
CA ALA A 61 -28.15 -2.42 1.79
C ALA A 61 -27.46 -2.29 3.16
N TYR A 62 -28.12 -1.69 4.15
CA TYR A 62 -27.59 -1.60 5.51
C TYR A 62 -27.57 -2.96 6.21
N VAL A 63 -28.63 -3.74 6.03
CA VAL A 63 -28.78 -5.07 6.64
C VAL A 63 -27.75 -6.06 6.09
N THR A 64 -27.61 -6.13 4.77
CA THR A 64 -26.64 -7.01 4.11
C THR A 64 -25.21 -6.57 4.38
N ASN A 65 -24.95 -5.26 4.49
CA ASN A 65 -23.66 -4.72 4.92
C ASN A 65 -23.33 -5.14 6.36
N TRP A 66 -24.24 -4.92 7.31
CA TRP A 66 -24.05 -5.35 8.70
C TRP A 66 -23.80 -6.86 8.79
N TYR A 67 -24.63 -7.67 8.13
CA TYR A 67 -24.51 -9.12 8.17
C TYR A 67 -23.16 -9.60 7.62
N TYR A 68 -22.73 -9.06 6.47
CA TYR A 68 -21.44 -9.41 5.88
C TYR A 68 -20.28 -9.11 6.83
N TRP A 69 -20.24 -7.90 7.39
CA TRP A 69 -19.14 -7.52 8.28
C TRP A 69 -19.17 -8.30 9.59
N GLN A 70 -20.34 -8.56 10.17
CA GLN A 70 -20.44 -9.19 11.48
C GLN A 70 -20.43 -10.71 11.45
N ARG A 71 -21.03 -11.33 10.42
CA ARG A 71 -21.19 -12.80 10.34
C ARG A 71 -20.26 -13.45 9.32
N THR A 72 -19.96 -12.79 8.20
CA THR A 72 -19.08 -13.35 7.16
C THR A 72 -17.60 -13.05 7.43
N VAL A 73 -17.26 -11.78 7.64
CA VAL A 73 -15.89 -11.38 7.95
C VAL A 73 -15.60 -11.61 9.42
N GLY A 74 -16.38 -11.02 10.32
CA GLY A 74 -16.14 -11.05 11.77
C GLY A 74 -14.79 -10.43 12.15
N GLY A 75 -14.34 -10.68 13.39
CA GLY A 75 -13.03 -10.23 13.87
C GLY A 75 -12.88 -8.71 13.87
N GLU A 76 -13.61 -8.04 14.77
CA GLU A 76 -13.42 -6.61 15.04
C GLU A 76 -11.96 -6.31 15.37
N ASP A 77 -11.50 -5.11 15.02
CA ASP A 77 -10.12 -4.67 15.18
C ASP A 77 -9.03 -5.50 14.48
N THR A 78 -9.38 -6.39 13.55
CA THR A 78 -8.36 -7.16 12.79
C THR A 78 -7.87 -6.44 11.54
N ALA A 79 -6.58 -6.62 11.20
CA ALA A 79 -5.98 -6.08 9.99
C ALA A 79 -6.71 -6.50 8.70
N ARG A 80 -7.15 -7.77 8.63
CA ARG A 80 -7.97 -8.29 7.51
C ARG A 80 -9.25 -7.48 7.36
N ARG A 81 -10.00 -7.28 8.45
CA ARG A 81 -11.26 -6.52 8.41
C ARG A 81 -11.01 -5.08 7.97
N ALA A 82 -10.00 -4.41 8.54
CA ALA A 82 -9.67 -3.04 8.18
C ALA A 82 -9.29 -2.90 6.69
N PHE A 83 -8.48 -3.83 6.18
CA PHE A 83 -8.06 -3.83 4.78
C PHE A 83 -9.24 -4.02 3.82
N LEU A 84 -10.09 -5.01 4.06
CA LEU A 84 -11.28 -5.23 3.23
C LEU A 84 -12.23 -4.01 3.28
N ARG A 85 -12.36 -3.35 4.43
CA ARG A 85 -13.14 -2.11 4.54
C ARG A 85 -12.52 -1.00 3.71
N TRP A 86 -11.19 -0.85 3.74
CA TRP A 86 -10.48 0.11 2.90
C TRP A 86 -10.67 -0.18 1.40
N CYS A 87 -10.66 -1.45 0.97
CA CYS A 87 -10.94 -1.84 -0.42
C CYS A 87 -12.30 -1.31 -0.92
N GLU A 88 -13.32 -1.30 -0.05
CA GLU A 88 -14.68 -0.84 -0.39
C GLU A 88 -14.91 0.66 -0.14
N ARG A 89 -13.88 1.42 0.27
CA ARG A 89 -14.03 2.81 0.79
C ARG A 89 -14.99 2.89 2.00
N ALA A 90 -15.03 1.85 2.82
CA ALA A 90 -15.77 1.84 4.06
C ALA A 90 -14.96 2.50 5.19
N PRO A 91 -15.62 3.14 6.18
CA PRO A 91 -14.94 3.72 7.34
C PRO A 91 -14.09 2.69 8.07
N ILE A 92 -12.85 3.03 8.40
CA ILE A 92 -11.95 2.19 9.19
C ILE A 92 -11.76 2.80 10.58
N GLU A 93 -11.61 1.94 11.59
CA GLU A 93 -11.28 2.39 12.93
C GLU A 93 -9.82 2.86 12.97
N THR A 94 -9.64 4.13 13.30
CA THR A 94 -8.34 4.77 13.53
C THR A 94 -8.08 4.97 15.04
N GLY A 95 -6.82 5.17 15.42
CA GLY A 95 -6.39 5.32 16.81
C GLY A 95 -7.08 6.47 17.57
N GLU A 96 -7.49 7.52 16.86
CA GLU A 96 -8.27 8.63 17.41
C GLU A 96 -9.66 8.19 17.87
N ASN A 97 -10.37 7.39 17.05
CA ASN A 97 -11.69 6.84 17.39
C ASN A 97 -11.64 5.85 18.56
N THR A 98 -10.49 5.22 18.82
CA THR A 98 -10.31 4.31 19.96
C THR A 98 -10.09 5.06 21.28
N ARG A 99 -9.52 6.27 21.25
CA ARG A 99 -9.34 7.13 22.45
C ARG A 99 -10.65 7.78 22.92
N GLU A 100 -11.57 8.10 22.01
CA GLU A 100 -12.87 8.70 22.32
C GLU A 100 -13.95 7.69 22.77
N GLY A 101 -13.70 6.38 22.65
CA GLY A 101 -14.59 5.32 23.17
C GLY A 101 -14.77 5.30 24.70
N LYS A 102 -14.20 6.27 25.41
CA LYS A 102 -14.39 6.49 26.85
C LYS A 102 -15.18 7.77 27.09
N THR A 103 -16.50 7.67 26.87
CA THR A 103 -17.57 8.48 27.46
C THR A 103 -17.25 9.98 27.62
N ASP A 104 -17.80 10.82 26.74
CA ASP A 104 -18.45 12.05 27.21
C ASP A 104 -19.51 12.52 26.21
N THR A 105 -20.73 12.59 26.72
CA THR A 105 -21.82 13.34 26.11
C THR A 105 -21.47 14.81 26.21
N ASN A 106 -21.33 15.50 25.08
CA ASN A 106 -21.59 16.93 25.09
C ASN A 106 -22.04 17.49 23.75
N ASP A 107 -23.26 17.98 23.79
CA ASP A 107 -23.89 18.85 22.80
C ASP A 107 -22.98 20.03 22.45
N ARG A 108 -22.73 20.22 21.15
CA ARG A 108 -22.47 21.56 20.60
C ARG A 108 -23.24 21.76 19.30
N GLU A 109 -24.36 22.46 19.44
CA GLU A 109 -25.06 23.16 18.37
C GLU A 109 -24.07 23.96 17.51
N THR A 110 -24.10 23.75 16.20
CA THR A 110 -23.59 24.72 15.23
C THR A 110 -24.71 25.12 14.29
N THR A 111 -25.03 26.41 14.32
CA THR A 111 -26.11 27.08 13.63
C THR A 111 -25.91 27.10 12.12
N ALA A 112 -26.97 26.74 11.39
CA ALA A 112 -27.10 26.86 9.95
C ALA A 112 -27.06 28.32 9.48
N ASN A 113 -26.58 28.54 8.25
CA ASN A 113 -26.96 29.70 7.47
C ASN A 113 -27.20 29.30 6.01
N ASP A 114 -28.39 29.63 5.52
CA ASP A 114 -28.96 29.29 4.23
C ASP A 114 -28.36 30.12 3.08
N GLY A 115 -28.32 29.50 1.89
CA GLY A 115 -28.04 30.16 0.63
C GLY A 115 -28.32 29.28 -0.58
N GLU A 116 -29.60 29.12 -0.92
CA GLU A 116 -30.06 28.46 -2.17
C GLU A 116 -29.68 29.26 -3.43
N ASN A 117 -29.12 28.61 -4.45
CA ASN A 117 -29.80 28.52 -5.75
C ASN A 117 -29.24 27.42 -6.68
N ALA A 118 -30.18 26.80 -7.41
CA ALA A 118 -30.11 25.58 -8.21
C ALA A 118 -29.22 25.63 -9.48
N THR A 119 -28.70 24.45 -9.89
CA THR A 119 -29.20 23.66 -11.04
C THR A 119 -28.46 22.32 -11.20
N THR A 120 -29.25 21.29 -11.49
CA THR A 120 -28.98 19.87 -11.81
C THR A 120 -27.73 19.58 -12.67
N GLU A 121 -26.81 18.77 -12.15
CA GLU A 121 -26.15 17.59 -12.77
C GLU A 121 -25.13 16.98 -11.78
N ALA A 122 -25.04 15.63 -11.74
CA ALA A 122 -24.25 14.77 -10.83
C ALA A 122 -24.70 14.69 -9.36
N ARG A 123 -25.27 13.53 -8.95
CA ARG A 123 -25.50 13.15 -7.55
C ARG A 123 -24.14 13.12 -6.84
N THR A 124 -23.88 14.14 -6.03
CA THR A 124 -22.69 14.28 -5.21
C THR A 124 -22.58 13.09 -4.26
N LEU A 125 -21.52 12.31 -4.42
CA LEU A 125 -21.03 11.36 -3.43
C LEU A 125 -20.97 12.09 -2.08
N VAL A 126 -21.67 11.59 -1.07
CA VAL A 126 -21.42 12.06 0.31
C VAL A 126 -20.11 11.40 0.73
N THR A 127 -19.00 11.99 0.31
CA THR A 127 -17.67 11.66 0.80
C THR A 127 -17.52 12.32 2.16
N ALA A 128 -17.14 11.56 3.19
CA ALA A 128 -16.48 12.20 4.32
C ALA A 128 -15.13 12.77 3.84
N ASP A 129 -14.53 13.65 4.63
CA ASP A 129 -13.25 14.31 4.29
C ASP A 129 -12.10 13.29 4.07
N ASP A 130 -12.28 12.04 4.54
CA ASP A 130 -11.34 10.92 4.39
C ASP A 130 -11.54 10.05 3.13
N GLY A 131 -12.50 10.40 2.25
CA GLY A 131 -12.79 9.63 1.03
C GLY A 131 -13.62 8.35 1.22
N THR A 132 -14.23 8.15 2.40
CA THR A 132 -15.19 7.06 2.66
C THR A 132 -16.56 7.31 2.04
N VAL A 133 -17.28 6.21 1.75
CA VAL A 133 -18.58 6.22 1.09
C VAL A 133 -19.65 5.56 1.97
N ALA A 134 -20.77 6.26 2.15
CA ALA A 134 -21.94 5.78 2.90
C ALA A 134 -22.56 4.52 2.28
N VAL A 135 -23.18 3.67 3.12
CA VAL A 135 -23.61 2.32 2.71
C VAL A 135 -24.45 2.27 1.43
N PRO A 136 -25.51 3.08 1.23
CA PRO A 136 -26.31 2.95 0.01
C PRO A 136 -25.54 3.30 -1.27
N ALA A 137 -24.70 4.33 -1.23
CA ALA A 137 -23.87 4.72 -2.37
C ALA A 137 -22.72 3.71 -2.60
N ARG A 138 -22.17 3.14 -1.53
CA ARG A 138 -21.17 2.09 -1.60
C ARG A 138 -21.74 0.80 -2.19
N ASP A 139 -22.94 0.41 -1.77
CA ASP A 139 -23.67 -0.74 -2.32
C ASP A 139 -23.97 -0.56 -3.82
N GLU A 140 -24.33 0.66 -4.26
CA GLU A 140 -24.44 1.01 -5.69
C GLU A 140 -23.09 0.85 -6.40
N ALA A 141 -22.02 1.45 -5.88
CA ALA A 141 -20.68 1.37 -6.48
C ALA A 141 -20.11 -0.06 -6.53
N LEU A 142 -20.39 -0.90 -5.54
CA LEU A 142 -19.94 -2.29 -5.52
C LEU A 142 -20.60 -3.14 -6.63
N ARG A 143 -21.72 -2.72 -7.22
CA ARG A 143 -22.29 -3.44 -8.38
C ARG A 143 -21.46 -3.21 -9.65
N ASP A 144 -20.88 -2.02 -9.79
CA ASP A 144 -20.01 -1.67 -10.91
C ASP A 144 -18.55 -2.12 -10.66
N GLY A 145 -18.13 -2.11 -9.40
CA GLY A 145 -16.76 -2.41 -8.96
C GLY A 145 -16.11 -1.17 -8.35
N ILE A 146 -15.37 -1.38 -7.25
CA ILE A 146 -14.57 -0.34 -6.61
C ILE A 146 -13.10 -0.74 -6.71
N ASP A 147 -12.33 0.06 -7.44
CA ASP A 147 -10.89 -0.14 -7.62
C ASP A 147 -10.10 0.61 -6.56
N ARG A 148 -9.08 -0.06 -6.00
CA ARG A 148 -8.12 0.52 -5.06
C ARG A 148 -6.71 0.00 -5.37
N GLU A 149 -5.74 0.91 -5.39
CA GLU A 149 -4.34 0.58 -5.62
C GLU A 149 -3.59 0.27 -4.31
N TRP A 150 -2.80 -0.80 -4.33
CA TRP A 150 -1.97 -1.22 -3.22
C TRP A 150 -0.58 -1.64 -3.74
N GLY A 151 0.35 -0.68 -3.81
CA GLY A 151 1.61 -0.89 -4.54
C GLY A 151 1.32 -0.97 -6.05
N GLU A 152 1.86 -1.98 -6.73
CA GLU A 152 1.59 -2.23 -8.15
C GLU A 152 0.34 -3.09 -8.38
N LEU A 153 -0.52 -3.24 -7.37
CA LEU A 153 -1.74 -4.03 -7.46
C LEU A 153 -2.96 -3.15 -7.52
N VAL A 154 -3.91 -3.48 -8.39
CA VAL A 154 -5.28 -2.96 -8.33
C VAL A 154 -6.16 -4.06 -7.77
N VAL A 155 -6.90 -3.73 -6.71
CA VAL A 155 -7.92 -4.57 -6.11
C VAL A 155 -9.29 -4.03 -6.47
N THR A 156 -10.08 -4.83 -7.16
CA THR A 156 -11.46 -4.51 -7.51
C THR A 156 -12.41 -5.27 -6.60
N THR A 157 -13.17 -4.54 -5.78
CA THR A 157 -14.20 -5.15 -4.94
C THR A 157 -15.57 -5.00 -5.59
N ARG A 158 -16.32 -6.10 -5.66
CA ARG A 158 -17.65 -6.10 -6.25
C ARG A 158 -18.61 -7.08 -5.58
N LEU A 159 -19.90 -6.84 -5.75
CA LEU A 159 -20.93 -7.81 -5.36
C LEU A 159 -21.06 -8.91 -6.42
N VAL A 160 -21.35 -10.12 -5.96
CA VAL A 160 -21.62 -11.25 -6.84
C VAL A 160 -22.96 -11.04 -7.56
N ASP A 161 -22.93 -11.10 -8.90
CA ASP A 161 -24.11 -11.11 -9.78
C ASP A 161 -24.40 -12.53 -10.30
N ASP A 162 -24.26 -13.53 -9.41
CA ASP A 162 -24.46 -14.96 -9.73
C ASP A 162 -25.74 -15.45 -9.08
N VAL A 163 -26.61 -16.04 -9.90
CA VAL A 163 -27.92 -16.60 -9.50
C VAL A 163 -27.76 -17.75 -8.48
N ASP A 164 -26.60 -18.41 -8.46
CA ASP A 164 -26.30 -19.53 -7.58
C ASP A 164 -25.65 -19.10 -6.23
N ARG A 165 -25.31 -17.82 -6.06
CA ARG A 165 -24.75 -17.25 -4.82
C ARG A 165 -25.67 -16.16 -4.24
N PRO A 166 -25.59 -15.86 -2.93
CA PRO A 166 -26.40 -14.78 -2.37
C PRO A 166 -25.97 -13.43 -2.97
N GLU A 167 -26.95 -12.62 -3.42
CA GLU A 167 -26.82 -11.32 -4.11
C GLU A 167 -26.03 -10.24 -3.33
N SER A 168 -25.48 -10.57 -2.16
CA SER A 168 -24.76 -9.68 -1.25
C SER A 168 -23.34 -10.15 -0.87
N GLU A 169 -22.85 -11.24 -1.46
CA GLU A 169 -21.47 -11.69 -1.25
C GLU A 169 -20.48 -10.76 -1.97
N ARG A 170 -19.38 -10.40 -1.29
CA ARG A 170 -18.29 -9.63 -1.88
C ARG A 170 -17.28 -10.58 -2.49
N VAL A 171 -16.90 -10.31 -3.73
CA VAL A 171 -15.77 -10.95 -4.40
C VAL A 171 -14.74 -9.89 -4.75
N TYR A 172 -13.49 -10.34 -4.78
CA TYR A 172 -12.33 -9.49 -5.00
C TYR A 172 -11.54 -10.02 -6.19
N ASP A 173 -11.26 -9.13 -7.12
CA ASP A 173 -10.32 -9.38 -8.20
C ASP A 173 -9.03 -8.58 -7.92
N CYS A 174 -7.89 -9.08 -8.40
CA CYS A 174 -6.58 -8.47 -8.18
C CYS A 174 -5.73 -8.64 -9.45
N TRP A 175 -5.16 -7.55 -9.96
CA TRP A 175 -4.28 -7.55 -11.13
C TRP A 175 -3.18 -6.49 -10.97
N HIS A 176 -2.20 -6.51 -11.87
CA HIS A 176 -1.17 -5.47 -11.90
C HIS A 176 -1.75 -4.13 -12.36
N VAL A 177 -1.22 -3.00 -11.88
CA VAL A 177 -1.66 -1.64 -12.29
C VAL A 177 -1.61 -1.45 -13.82
N ASP A 178 -0.60 -2.00 -14.48
CA ASP A 178 -0.46 -1.94 -15.94
C ASP A 178 -1.50 -2.80 -16.69
N ASP A 179 -2.17 -3.71 -16.01
CA ASP A 179 -3.21 -4.58 -16.59
C ASP A 179 -4.63 -4.05 -16.35
N ALA A 180 -4.79 -2.91 -15.68
CA ALA A 180 -6.10 -2.43 -15.24
C ALA A 180 -7.10 -2.18 -16.40
N GLU A 181 -6.60 -1.86 -17.59
CA GLU A 181 -7.41 -1.66 -18.80
C GLU A 181 -7.30 -2.84 -19.79
N THR A 182 -6.56 -3.89 -19.45
CA THR A 182 -6.38 -5.06 -20.31
C THR A 182 -7.59 -5.98 -20.25
N ASP A 183 -8.03 -6.51 -21.40
CA ASP A 183 -9.14 -7.47 -21.43
C ASP A 183 -8.74 -8.75 -20.68
N LEU A 184 -9.60 -9.24 -19.79
CA LEU A 184 -9.36 -10.45 -18.99
C LEU A 184 -9.02 -11.68 -19.85
N ALA A 185 -9.49 -11.75 -21.10
CA ALA A 185 -9.16 -12.83 -22.03
C ALA A 185 -7.69 -12.82 -22.50
N GLU A 186 -6.98 -11.72 -22.31
CA GLU A 186 -5.55 -11.57 -22.64
C GLU A 186 -4.64 -11.84 -21.42
N LEU A 187 -5.21 -11.99 -20.23
CA LEU A 187 -4.49 -12.23 -18.98
C LEU A 187 -4.52 -13.71 -18.58
N GLU A 188 -3.46 -14.15 -17.88
CA GLU A 188 -3.49 -15.45 -17.22
C GLU A 188 -4.30 -15.37 -15.92
N VAL A 189 -5.41 -16.13 -15.87
CA VAL A 189 -6.37 -16.08 -14.75
C VAL A 189 -6.06 -17.14 -13.70
N TYR A 190 -6.01 -16.71 -12.44
CA TYR A 190 -5.74 -17.52 -11.26
C TYR A 190 -6.92 -17.45 -10.26
N ASP A 191 -7.14 -18.56 -9.54
CA ASP A 191 -8.14 -18.66 -8.47
C ASP A 191 -7.54 -19.12 -7.12
N ASP A 192 -6.35 -19.74 -7.11
CA ASP A 192 -5.60 -20.08 -5.88
C ASP A 192 -4.59 -18.97 -5.52
N PRO A 193 -4.77 -18.26 -4.39
CA PRO A 193 -3.81 -17.26 -3.89
C PRO A 193 -2.36 -17.71 -3.90
N ARG A 194 -2.07 -19.01 -3.73
CA ARG A 194 -0.69 -19.52 -3.70
C ARG A 194 0.10 -19.23 -4.98
N ALA A 195 -0.57 -19.08 -6.13
CA ALA A 195 0.08 -18.72 -7.39
C ALA A 195 0.84 -17.38 -7.30
N ALA A 196 0.38 -16.46 -6.45
CA ALA A 196 1.03 -15.16 -6.24
C ALA A 196 2.48 -15.29 -5.76
N ARG A 197 2.84 -16.38 -5.07
CA ARG A 197 4.23 -16.62 -4.66
C ARG A 197 5.15 -16.78 -5.87
N GLU A 198 4.70 -17.53 -6.88
CA GLU A 198 5.50 -17.77 -8.08
C GLU A 198 5.67 -16.49 -8.88
N LEU A 199 4.56 -15.77 -9.11
CA LEU A 199 4.53 -14.46 -9.78
C LEU A 199 5.42 -13.43 -9.06
N ALA A 200 5.41 -13.40 -7.73
CA ALA A 200 6.24 -12.48 -6.96
C ALA A 200 7.73 -12.86 -6.92
N THR A 201 8.13 -14.05 -7.40
CA THR A 201 9.49 -14.57 -7.21
C THR A 201 10.52 -13.90 -8.11
N HIS A 202 10.17 -13.60 -9.36
CA HIS A 202 11.09 -13.02 -10.34
C HIS A 202 10.50 -11.76 -10.99
N ASP A 203 11.35 -10.91 -11.54
CA ASP A 203 10.96 -9.76 -12.37
C ASP A 203 10.79 -10.16 -13.84
N GLU A 204 10.52 -9.18 -14.70
CA GLU A 204 10.32 -9.39 -16.15
C GLU A 204 11.53 -9.97 -16.88
N ASP A 205 12.74 -9.74 -16.36
CA ASP A 205 13.99 -10.30 -16.88
C ASP A 205 14.31 -11.70 -16.31
N GLY A 206 13.44 -12.22 -15.44
CA GLY A 206 13.63 -13.49 -14.75
C GLY A 206 14.65 -13.43 -13.62
N ARG A 207 15.03 -12.24 -13.15
CA ARG A 207 15.92 -12.06 -11.99
C ARG A 207 15.11 -12.25 -10.72
N TYR A 208 15.71 -12.84 -9.70
CA TYR A 208 15.05 -13.03 -8.42
C TYR A 208 14.73 -11.68 -7.75
N ARG A 209 13.52 -11.54 -7.19
CA ARG A 209 13.07 -10.38 -6.42
C ARG A 209 13.28 -10.59 -4.92
N PRO A 210 14.43 -10.18 -4.33
CA PRO A 210 14.66 -10.29 -2.89
C PRO A 210 13.77 -9.32 -2.11
N LEU A 211 13.55 -8.12 -2.64
CA LEU A 211 12.61 -7.15 -2.09
C LEU A 211 11.30 -7.23 -2.85
N LYS A 212 10.28 -7.77 -2.19
CA LYS A 212 8.96 -7.95 -2.81
C LYS A 212 8.23 -6.64 -3.09
N THR A 213 8.60 -5.57 -2.39
CA THR A 213 8.06 -4.22 -2.58
C THR A 213 8.89 -3.36 -3.54
N ALA A 214 9.89 -3.91 -4.23
CA ALA A 214 10.50 -3.19 -5.35
C ALA A 214 9.48 -3.10 -6.51
N PRO A 215 9.37 -1.94 -7.20
CA PRO A 215 8.42 -1.72 -8.29
C PRO A 215 8.88 -2.44 -9.56
N THR A 216 8.84 -3.77 -9.51
CA THR A 216 9.34 -4.70 -10.53
C THR A 216 8.47 -5.95 -10.63
N LEU A 217 7.22 -5.84 -10.18
CA LEU A 217 6.29 -6.97 -10.28
C LEU A 217 5.92 -7.18 -11.75
N VAL A 218 5.88 -8.43 -12.18
CA VAL A 218 5.48 -8.75 -13.56
C VAL A 218 3.98 -8.50 -13.74
N SER A 219 3.58 -7.98 -14.90
CA SER A 219 2.18 -7.89 -15.34
C SER A 219 1.76 -9.12 -16.19
N GLY A 220 0.55 -9.12 -16.72
CA GLY A 220 -0.01 -10.17 -17.58
C GLY A 220 -0.85 -11.23 -16.86
N TRP A 221 -1.34 -10.95 -15.64
CA TRP A 221 -2.10 -11.90 -14.84
C TRP A 221 -3.27 -11.25 -14.10
N ALA A 222 -4.27 -12.05 -13.73
CA ALA A 222 -5.37 -11.64 -12.88
C ALA A 222 -5.79 -12.74 -11.91
N PHE A 223 -6.03 -12.40 -10.65
CA PHE A 223 -6.81 -13.24 -9.73
C PHE A 223 -8.25 -12.79 -9.78
N THR A 224 -9.19 -13.72 -9.87
CA THR A 224 -10.61 -13.37 -9.94
C THR A 224 -11.45 -14.18 -8.97
N GLY A 225 -12.53 -13.57 -8.47
CA GLY A 225 -13.52 -14.23 -7.63
C GLY A 225 -13.02 -14.64 -6.25
N LEU A 226 -11.97 -13.98 -5.73
CA LEU A 226 -11.41 -14.30 -4.43
C LEU A 226 -12.40 -13.94 -3.31
N SER A 227 -12.44 -14.75 -2.27
CA SER A 227 -13.00 -14.33 -0.99
C SER A 227 -12.10 -13.29 -0.31
N GLY A 228 -12.64 -12.54 0.66
CA GLY A 228 -11.84 -11.55 1.39
C GLY A 228 -10.64 -12.15 2.15
N ALA A 229 -10.70 -13.42 2.57
CA ALA A 229 -9.56 -14.10 3.17
C ALA A 229 -8.49 -14.44 2.12
N GLU A 230 -8.91 -14.95 0.97
CA GLU A 230 -8.04 -15.28 -0.15
C GLU A 230 -7.36 -14.04 -0.72
N LEU A 231 -8.07 -12.91 -0.83
CA LEU A 231 -7.48 -11.63 -1.21
C LEU A 231 -6.34 -11.24 -0.25
N VAL A 232 -6.57 -11.25 1.06
CA VAL A 232 -5.54 -10.86 2.02
C VAL A 232 -4.34 -11.80 2.00
N ASP A 233 -4.57 -13.10 1.75
CA ASP A 233 -3.48 -14.05 1.51
C ASP A 233 -2.70 -13.72 0.22
N THR A 234 -3.39 -13.42 -0.89
CA THR A 234 -2.78 -12.99 -2.16
C THR A 234 -1.92 -11.74 -1.97
N ILE A 235 -2.45 -10.69 -1.32
CA ILE A 235 -1.69 -9.48 -0.99
C ILE A 235 -0.50 -9.82 -0.09
N GLY A 236 -0.66 -10.72 0.88
CA GLY A 236 0.41 -11.17 1.76
C GLY A 236 1.53 -11.94 1.03
N PHE A 237 1.25 -12.57 -0.12
CA PHE A 237 2.27 -13.23 -0.95
C PHE A 237 2.99 -12.26 -1.87
N PHE A 238 2.28 -11.25 -2.41
CA PHE A 238 2.92 -10.18 -3.19
C PHE A 238 3.71 -9.22 -2.31
N TYR A 239 3.12 -8.72 -1.24
CA TYR A 239 3.70 -7.72 -0.35
C TYR A 239 3.58 -8.12 1.13
N PRO A 240 4.49 -8.98 1.62
CA PRO A 240 4.44 -9.50 2.99
C PRO A 240 4.37 -8.40 4.05
N ALA A 241 3.50 -8.63 5.05
CA ALA A 241 3.27 -7.78 6.22
C ALA A 241 2.74 -6.36 5.96
N THR A 242 2.51 -5.95 4.71
CA THR A 242 2.05 -4.59 4.39
C THR A 242 0.70 -4.26 5.02
N VAL A 243 -0.29 -5.16 4.87
CA VAL A 243 -1.62 -5.00 5.48
C VAL A 243 -1.55 -4.89 7.01
N ALA A 244 -0.70 -5.70 7.64
CA ALA A 244 -0.57 -5.70 9.10
C ALA A 244 0.11 -4.43 9.62
N ASN A 245 1.16 -3.95 8.95
CA ASN A 245 1.87 -2.73 9.35
C ASN A 245 1.03 -1.48 9.09
N TRP A 246 0.36 -1.40 7.94
CA TRP A 246 -0.61 -0.33 7.67
C TRP A 246 -1.72 -0.30 8.72
N HIS A 247 -2.27 -1.44 9.11
CA HIS A 247 -3.30 -1.50 10.16
C HIS A 247 -2.81 -0.98 11.52
N ARG A 248 -1.54 -1.27 11.88
CA ARG A 248 -0.91 -0.73 13.10
C ARG A 248 -0.70 0.77 13.02
N GLU A 249 -0.26 1.27 11.88
CA GLU A 249 -0.11 2.71 11.62
C GLU A 249 -1.42 3.46 11.81
N GLN A 250 -2.53 2.97 11.22
CA GLN A 250 -3.85 3.59 11.40
C GLN A 250 -4.29 3.68 12.87
N ARG A 251 -3.65 2.92 13.77
CA ARG A 251 -3.97 2.86 15.20
C ARG A 251 -2.96 3.58 16.09
N ASP A 252 -1.99 4.30 15.53
CA ASP A 252 -0.83 4.84 16.27
C ASP A 252 -0.06 3.73 17.04
N MET A 253 -0.03 2.51 16.48
CA MET A 253 0.58 1.32 17.09
C MET A 253 1.72 0.74 16.23
N LEU A 254 2.18 1.47 15.22
CA LEU A 254 3.33 1.05 14.41
C LEU A 254 4.60 1.14 15.26
N ASP A 255 5.32 0.03 15.36
CA ASP A 255 6.60 -0.08 16.04
C ASP A 255 7.74 0.22 15.06
N VAL A 256 8.26 1.45 15.11
CA VAL A 256 9.34 1.92 14.24
C VAL A 256 10.70 1.69 14.90
N ASP A 257 11.58 1.00 14.18
CA ASP A 257 12.98 0.77 14.54
C ASP A 257 13.86 1.72 13.69
N HIS A 258 14.46 2.73 14.33
CA HIS A 258 15.32 3.71 13.65
C HIS A 258 16.68 3.12 13.28
N TRP A 259 17.48 3.88 12.51
CA TRP A 259 18.78 3.44 12.01
C TRP A 259 19.73 2.99 13.13
N LEU A 260 20.00 3.82 14.13
CA LEU A 260 20.97 3.49 15.17
C LEU A 260 20.58 2.25 15.97
N GLU A 261 19.29 2.08 16.29
CA GLU A 261 18.80 0.87 16.95
C GLU A 261 19.00 -0.38 16.07
N THR A 262 18.75 -0.26 14.76
CA THR A 262 18.90 -1.37 13.83
C THR A 262 20.37 -1.72 13.57
N ALA A 263 21.24 -0.71 13.47
CA ALA A 263 22.67 -0.88 13.26
C ALA A 263 23.34 -1.52 14.49
N ASP A 264 23.04 -1.09 15.71
CA ASP A 264 23.60 -1.63 16.97
C ASP A 264 23.27 -3.12 17.18
N ARG A 265 22.16 -3.61 16.61
CA ARG A 265 21.78 -5.03 16.66
C ARG A 265 22.56 -5.92 15.68
N GLN A 266 23.24 -5.33 14.69
CA GLN A 266 24.00 -6.09 13.73
C GLN A 266 25.24 -6.69 14.39
N SER A 267 25.73 -7.80 13.84
CA SER A 267 26.91 -8.47 14.40
C SER A 267 27.66 -9.26 13.33
N GLY A 268 28.87 -9.69 13.67
CA GLY A 268 29.70 -10.51 12.78
C GLY A 268 30.17 -9.71 11.57
N ILE A 269 29.86 -10.18 10.35
CA ILE A 269 30.29 -9.46 9.14
C ILE A 269 29.57 -8.11 8.95
N TYR A 270 28.45 -7.89 9.63
CA TYR A 270 27.62 -6.68 9.55
C TYR A 270 27.87 -5.71 10.72
N ASP A 271 28.79 -6.03 11.64
CA ASP A 271 29.13 -5.19 12.79
C ASP A 271 29.51 -3.76 12.34
N VAL A 272 30.30 -3.65 11.27
CA VAL A 272 30.75 -2.38 10.64
C VAL A 272 29.63 -1.43 10.20
N VAL A 273 28.37 -1.86 10.17
CA VAL A 273 27.25 -1.01 9.74
C VAL A 273 27.02 0.15 10.70
N ASP A 274 27.33 0.00 11.98
CA ASP A 274 27.23 1.08 12.98
C ASP A 274 28.30 2.18 12.80
N GLU A 275 29.35 1.92 12.02
CA GLU A 275 30.40 2.88 11.66
C GLU A 275 29.98 3.79 10.50
N LEU A 276 28.85 3.51 9.83
CA LEU A 276 28.39 4.31 8.67
C LEU A 276 28.03 5.74 9.12
N PRO A 277 28.69 6.78 8.57
CA PRO A 277 28.40 8.17 8.94
C PRO A 277 26.96 8.55 8.65
N ARG A 278 26.39 9.46 9.46
CA ARG A 278 25.02 9.97 9.28
C ARG A 278 24.74 10.46 7.85
N GLU A 279 25.67 11.21 7.27
CA GLU A 279 25.53 11.73 5.89
C GLU A 279 25.47 10.58 4.86
N ALA A 280 26.24 9.51 5.07
CA ALA A 280 26.18 8.34 4.22
C ALA A 280 24.86 7.54 4.38
N VAL A 281 24.21 7.60 5.55
CA VAL A 281 22.85 7.07 5.74
C VAL A 281 21.85 7.82 4.88
N GLU A 282 21.98 9.16 4.76
CA GLU A 282 21.12 9.95 3.87
C GLU A 282 21.30 9.54 2.40
N TRP A 283 22.54 9.50 1.90
CA TRP A 283 22.81 9.06 0.51
C TRP A 283 22.32 7.63 0.24
N MET A 284 22.48 6.73 1.22
CA MET A 284 21.93 5.39 1.15
C MET A 284 20.40 5.41 1.00
N THR A 285 19.71 6.22 1.81
CA THR A 285 18.24 6.29 1.73
C THR A 285 17.76 6.90 0.42
N GLU A 286 18.47 7.89 -0.13
CA GLU A 286 18.20 8.44 -1.46
C GLU A 286 18.39 7.38 -2.55
N ALA A 287 19.44 6.55 -2.43
CA ALA A 287 19.74 5.51 -3.40
C ALA A 287 18.81 4.29 -3.33
N CYS A 288 18.26 3.95 -2.16
CA CYS A 288 17.59 2.66 -1.92
C CYS A 288 16.13 2.75 -1.46
N CYS A 289 15.68 3.89 -0.93
CA CYS A 289 14.42 4.00 -0.20
C CYS A 289 13.50 5.08 -0.78
N VAL A 290 13.61 5.33 -2.08
CA VAL A 290 12.71 6.19 -2.86
C VAL A 290 11.70 5.35 -3.64
N ASP A 291 10.61 5.95 -4.11
CA ASP A 291 9.49 5.23 -4.75
C ASP A 291 9.89 4.45 -6.01
N SER A 292 10.95 4.87 -6.72
CA SER A 292 11.50 4.12 -7.86
C SER A 292 12.20 2.82 -7.46
N GLN A 293 12.54 2.65 -6.17
CA GLN A 293 13.25 1.48 -5.64
C GLN A 293 12.39 0.65 -4.69
N CYS A 294 11.44 1.26 -3.99
CA CYS A 294 10.59 0.58 -3.02
C CYS A 294 9.23 1.28 -2.86
N LEU A 295 8.15 0.50 -2.94
CA LEU A 295 6.76 0.94 -2.78
C LEU A 295 6.35 1.24 -1.33
N ARG A 296 7.24 1.06 -0.35
CA ARG A 296 6.96 1.34 1.06
C ARG A 296 7.33 2.79 1.37
N ARG A 297 6.49 3.49 2.11
CA ARG A 297 6.84 4.78 2.71
C ARG A 297 7.72 4.57 3.94
N ARG A 298 8.92 5.12 3.95
CA ARG A 298 9.87 5.01 5.05
C ARG A 298 9.43 5.85 6.25
N GLU A 299 9.13 5.17 7.37
CA GLU A 299 8.80 5.81 8.65
C GLU A 299 10.01 5.89 9.59
N TRP A 300 11.04 5.08 9.36
CA TRP A 300 12.25 5.12 10.16
C TRP A 300 13.18 6.27 9.71
N HIS A 301 13.84 6.87 10.70
CA HIS A 301 14.84 7.94 10.53
C HIS A 301 16.19 7.54 11.16
N PHE A 302 17.12 8.48 11.34
CA PHE A 302 18.41 8.19 11.95
C PHE A 302 18.23 7.76 13.42
N GLU A 303 17.45 8.53 14.17
CA GLU A 303 16.92 8.24 15.52
C GLU A 303 15.50 8.80 15.64
N GLU A 304 14.82 8.62 16.77
CA GLU A 304 13.46 9.16 17.02
C GLU A 304 13.42 10.70 16.94
N ASP A 305 14.46 11.37 17.43
CA ASP A 305 14.59 12.83 17.45
C ASP A 305 15.58 13.37 16.37
N ASP A 306 16.01 12.54 15.42
CA ASP A 306 16.93 12.91 14.32
C ASP A 306 16.40 12.41 12.97
N GLU A 307 15.62 13.28 12.32
CA GLU A 307 15.02 13.04 11.00
C GLU A 307 16.08 13.11 9.88
N LEU A 308 15.93 12.25 8.87
CA LEU A 308 16.73 12.30 7.64
C LEU A 308 16.11 13.30 6.67
N ASP A 309 16.94 14.07 5.96
CA ASP A 309 16.46 15.10 5.02
C ASP A 309 15.80 14.51 3.76
N VAL A 310 16.15 13.27 3.40
CA VAL A 310 15.60 12.56 2.23
C VAL A 310 14.16 12.16 2.52
N ASP A 311 13.24 12.41 1.57
CA ASP A 311 11.84 11.99 1.70
C ASP A 311 11.71 10.45 1.89
N GLY A 312 10.69 10.03 2.63
CA GLY A 312 10.40 8.62 2.88
C GLY A 312 9.64 7.94 1.74
N GLY A 313 9.15 8.69 0.76
CA GLY A 313 8.32 8.19 -0.35
C GLY A 313 6.82 8.31 -0.07
N ASP A 314 6.01 8.18 -1.11
CA ASP A 314 4.54 8.36 -1.04
C ASP A 314 3.77 7.04 -0.91
N GLY A 315 4.48 5.93 -0.65
CA GLY A 315 3.93 4.58 -0.56
C GLY A 315 2.71 4.46 0.38
N GLN A 316 1.71 3.68 -0.05
CA GLN A 316 0.45 3.48 0.69
C GLN A 316 0.64 2.77 2.05
N PHE A 317 1.72 2.01 2.22
CA PHE A 317 2.00 1.23 3.43
C PHE A 317 3.40 1.50 3.98
N PRO A 318 3.59 1.46 5.31
CA PRO A 318 4.83 1.90 5.94
C PRO A 318 5.97 0.87 5.92
N CYS A 319 7.19 1.39 5.89
CA CYS A 319 8.45 0.71 6.18
C CYS A 319 8.90 1.11 7.58
N ARG A 320 8.68 0.22 8.54
CA ARG A 320 8.95 0.48 9.97
C ARG A 320 10.41 0.31 10.38
N GLU A 321 11.26 -0.31 9.54
CA GLU A 321 12.66 -0.61 9.89
C GLU A 321 13.55 -0.70 8.65
N PRO A 322 14.87 -0.42 8.74
CA PRO A 322 15.83 -0.68 7.68
C PRO A 322 15.82 -2.16 7.28
N CYS A 323 15.55 -2.44 6.00
CA CYS A 323 15.43 -3.82 5.53
C CYS A 323 16.81 -4.49 5.33
N SER A 324 16.82 -5.82 5.19
CA SER A 324 18.07 -6.58 5.03
C SER A 324 18.89 -6.19 3.78
N LEU A 325 18.25 -5.68 2.72
CA LEU A 325 18.99 -5.16 1.55
C LEU A 325 19.71 -3.85 1.88
N VAL A 326 19.05 -2.95 2.61
CA VAL A 326 19.65 -1.71 3.10
C VAL A 326 20.84 -2.02 4.00
N ILE A 327 20.72 -2.97 4.94
CA ILE A 327 21.84 -3.41 5.79
C ILE A 327 22.99 -4.03 4.98
N ALA A 328 22.68 -4.81 3.94
CA ALA A 328 23.71 -5.37 3.07
C ALA A 328 24.44 -4.30 2.23
N ALA A 329 23.71 -3.29 1.76
CA ALA A 329 24.28 -2.15 1.04
C ALA A 329 25.12 -1.27 1.98
N ALA A 330 24.57 -0.92 3.15
CA ALA A 330 25.24 -0.17 4.21
C ALA A 330 26.58 -0.77 4.61
N ARG A 331 26.67 -2.10 4.72
CA ARG A 331 27.94 -2.78 5.00
C ARG A 331 29.00 -2.46 3.93
N SER A 332 28.61 -2.46 2.66
CA SER A 332 29.54 -2.20 1.55
C SER A 332 29.97 -0.73 1.55
N TRP A 333 29.04 0.18 1.84
CA TRP A 333 29.35 1.60 1.94
C TRP A 333 30.15 1.95 3.18
N ALA A 334 29.89 1.36 4.34
CA ALA A 334 30.70 1.59 5.55
C ALA A 334 32.17 1.22 5.30
N ILE A 335 32.42 0.13 4.55
CA ILE A 335 33.78 -0.22 4.12
C ILE A 335 34.34 0.84 3.17
N LEU A 336 33.56 1.29 2.18
CA LEU A 336 33.98 2.30 1.20
C LEU A 336 34.31 3.65 1.87
N GLU A 337 33.45 4.11 2.78
CA GLU A 337 33.61 5.36 3.55
C GLU A 337 34.73 5.27 4.60
N SER A 338 35.19 4.06 4.94
CA SER A 338 36.36 3.87 5.81
C SER A 338 37.69 4.04 5.08
N GLU A 339 37.68 4.08 3.75
CA GLU A 339 38.89 4.27 2.94
C GLU A 339 39.35 5.75 2.96
N ASP A 340 40.66 5.96 2.93
CA ASP A 340 41.21 7.32 2.85
C ASP A 340 40.91 7.94 1.47
N GLU A 341 40.29 9.12 1.47
CA GLU A 341 40.10 9.88 0.24
C GLU A 341 41.45 10.29 -0.37
N HIS A 342 41.56 10.15 -1.69
CA HIS A 342 42.74 10.55 -2.44
C HIS A 342 42.33 11.38 -3.66
N THR A 343 43.10 12.42 -3.97
CA THR A 343 42.87 13.20 -5.19
C THR A 343 43.49 12.49 -6.40
N TYR A 344 42.68 12.25 -7.43
CA TYR A 344 43.13 11.72 -8.71
C TYR A 344 43.00 12.78 -9.81
N GLU A 345 44.05 12.95 -10.61
CA GLU A 345 44.06 13.86 -11.76
C GLU A 345 43.87 13.11 -13.07
N LEU A 346 42.96 13.64 -13.91
CA LEU A 346 42.45 13.02 -15.14
C LEU A 346 42.40 14.07 -16.26
N GLU A 347 42.84 13.71 -17.47
CA GLU A 347 42.70 14.58 -18.64
C GLU A 347 41.52 14.13 -19.53
N LEU A 348 40.36 14.76 -19.36
CA LEU A 348 39.15 14.48 -20.13
C LEU A 348 38.75 15.66 -21.02
N THR A 349 38.21 15.37 -22.20
CA THR A 349 37.41 16.36 -22.92
C THR A 349 36.06 16.57 -22.22
N THR A 350 35.43 17.74 -22.38
CA THR A 350 34.10 18.00 -21.80
C THR A 350 33.07 16.93 -22.19
N SER A 351 33.10 16.47 -23.44
CA SER A 351 32.19 15.41 -23.88
C SER A 351 32.45 14.05 -23.26
N GLU A 352 33.69 13.74 -22.87
CA GLU A 352 34.00 12.50 -22.13
C GLU A 352 33.56 12.60 -20.68
N LEU A 353 33.70 13.77 -20.04
CA LEU A 353 33.19 14.00 -18.70
C LEU A 353 31.65 13.87 -18.68
N ASN A 354 30.96 14.56 -19.60
CA ASN A 354 29.50 14.44 -19.72
C ASN A 354 29.08 12.99 -19.99
N GLN A 355 29.84 12.26 -20.80
CA GLN A 355 29.55 10.85 -21.05
C GLN A 355 29.67 9.99 -19.79
N LEU A 356 30.65 10.25 -18.92
CA LEU A 356 30.76 9.53 -17.64
C LEU A 356 29.56 9.83 -16.74
N THR A 357 29.12 11.09 -16.68
CA THR A 357 27.89 11.47 -15.97
C THR A 357 26.68 10.73 -16.52
N GLU A 358 26.46 10.77 -17.82
CA GLU A 358 25.32 10.08 -18.45
C GLU A 358 25.35 8.55 -18.23
N ILE A 359 26.54 7.93 -18.15
CA ILE A 359 26.68 6.50 -17.81
C ILE A 359 26.24 6.24 -16.36
N VAL A 360 26.65 7.07 -15.41
CA VAL A 360 26.27 6.92 -14.00
C VAL A 360 24.76 7.10 -13.86
N ASP A 361 24.21 8.18 -14.42
CA ASP A 361 22.77 8.47 -14.40
C ASP A 361 21.99 7.30 -15.02
N ALA A 362 22.42 6.79 -16.18
CA ALA A 362 21.71 5.71 -16.84
C ALA A 362 21.71 4.38 -16.06
N VAL A 363 22.76 4.11 -15.28
CA VAL A 363 22.83 2.93 -14.42
C VAL A 363 22.01 3.14 -13.15
N ALA A 364 22.10 4.31 -12.53
CA ALA A 364 21.34 4.67 -11.33
C ALA A 364 19.83 4.62 -11.59
N ASP A 365 19.39 5.10 -12.74
CA ASP A 365 17.98 5.11 -13.14
C ASP A 365 17.50 3.79 -13.76
N GLY A 366 18.36 2.77 -13.90
CA GLY A 366 18.00 1.48 -14.49
C GLY A 366 17.69 1.50 -16.00
N ARG A 367 17.88 2.63 -16.67
CA ARG A 367 17.51 2.88 -18.09
C ARG A 367 18.47 2.29 -19.13
N THR A 368 19.40 1.42 -18.74
CA THR A 368 20.42 0.90 -19.67
C THR A 368 19.85 0.07 -20.81
N ASP A 369 18.77 -0.69 -20.56
CA ASP A 369 18.17 -1.58 -21.55
C ASP A 369 17.25 -0.84 -22.55
N GLU A 370 16.86 0.39 -22.23
CA GLU A 370 16.08 1.27 -23.11
C GLU A 370 16.93 1.89 -24.24
N ILE A 371 18.25 1.98 -24.02
CA ILE A 371 19.17 2.66 -24.93
C ILE A 371 19.45 1.79 -26.15
N ARG A 372 18.85 2.16 -27.28
CA ARG A 372 19.00 1.44 -28.54
C ARG A 372 20.44 1.45 -29.04
N GLU A 373 20.87 0.31 -29.59
CA GLU A 373 22.26 0.15 -30.08
C GLU A 373 22.68 1.23 -31.09
N ALA A 374 21.76 1.66 -31.97
CA ALA A 374 22.01 2.70 -32.97
C ALA A 374 21.94 4.14 -32.46
N ASP A 375 21.50 4.37 -31.21
CA ASP A 375 21.39 5.71 -30.63
C ASP A 375 22.73 6.18 -30.04
N VAL A 376 23.71 6.38 -30.91
CA VAL A 376 25.08 6.76 -30.54
C VAL A 376 25.22 8.21 -30.04
N ASN A 377 24.10 8.96 -29.96
CA ASN A 377 24.09 10.30 -29.39
C ASN A 377 23.94 10.27 -27.87
N ASP A 378 23.26 9.26 -27.33
CA ASP A 378 23.16 8.99 -25.89
C ASP A 378 24.53 8.56 -25.35
N GLY A 379 25.03 9.26 -24.33
CA GLY A 379 26.35 9.04 -23.72
C GLY A 379 26.50 7.67 -23.05
N ALA A 380 25.41 7.11 -22.54
CA ALA A 380 25.38 5.77 -21.94
C ALA A 380 25.28 4.65 -22.99
N ASN A 381 25.15 4.99 -24.28
CA ASN A 381 25.16 3.99 -25.35
C ASN A 381 26.38 3.06 -25.29
N ARG A 382 26.12 1.77 -25.47
CA ARG A 382 27.12 0.69 -25.38
C ARG A 382 28.34 0.89 -26.27
N PHE A 383 28.19 1.38 -27.51
CA PHE A 383 29.34 1.62 -28.39
C PHE A 383 30.20 2.78 -27.90
N ARG A 384 29.58 3.83 -27.36
CA ARG A 384 30.33 4.94 -26.77
C ARG A 384 31.07 4.52 -25.50
N ALA A 385 30.44 3.76 -24.61
CA ALA A 385 31.09 3.24 -23.41
C ALA A 385 32.30 2.36 -23.78
N ARG A 386 32.17 1.50 -24.81
CA ARG A 386 33.28 0.69 -25.33
C ARG A 386 34.40 1.53 -25.94
N TYR A 387 34.07 2.60 -26.67
CA TYR A 387 35.06 3.51 -27.23
C TYR A 387 35.82 4.27 -26.14
N LEU A 388 35.10 4.80 -25.15
CA LEU A 388 35.70 5.47 -23.99
C LEU A 388 36.64 4.53 -23.25
N ARG A 389 36.22 3.29 -23.00
CA ARG A 389 37.07 2.25 -22.39
C ARG A 389 38.34 2.01 -23.20
N ALA A 390 38.22 1.82 -24.51
CA ALA A 390 39.39 1.59 -25.38
C ALA A 390 40.37 2.77 -25.42
N LYS A 391 39.92 3.99 -25.11
CA LYS A 391 40.73 5.21 -25.12
C LYS A 391 41.35 5.53 -23.75
N ARG A 392 40.64 5.26 -22.65
CA ARG A 392 40.96 5.78 -21.30
C ARG A 392 41.37 4.72 -20.29
N PHE A 393 41.30 3.44 -20.65
CA PHE A 393 41.71 2.36 -19.76
C PHE A 393 43.05 1.79 -20.22
N ASP A 394 43.87 1.40 -19.25
CA ASP A 394 45.15 0.73 -19.52
C ASP A 394 44.95 -0.76 -19.84
N ASP A 395 46.07 -1.45 -20.12
CA ASP A 395 46.08 -2.87 -20.48
C ASP A 395 45.62 -3.78 -19.32
N ASP A 396 45.67 -3.29 -18.08
CA ASP A 396 45.21 -4.01 -16.87
C ASP A 396 43.72 -3.74 -16.57
N GLY A 397 43.06 -2.91 -17.39
CA GLY A 397 41.64 -2.57 -17.23
C GLY A 397 41.36 -1.52 -16.17
N GLY A 398 42.38 -0.78 -15.72
CA GLY A 398 42.23 0.37 -14.83
C GLY A 398 41.96 1.66 -15.61
N PHE A 399 41.21 2.59 -15.02
CA PHE A 399 41.05 3.93 -15.58
C PHE A 399 42.39 4.68 -15.49
N THR A 400 42.88 5.25 -16.59
CA THR A 400 44.15 5.98 -16.60
C THR A 400 44.00 7.30 -15.84
N ALA A 401 44.37 7.27 -14.55
CA ALA A 401 44.37 8.39 -13.62
C ALA A 401 45.71 8.46 -12.89
N GLN A 402 46.16 9.65 -12.51
CA GLN A 402 47.34 9.82 -11.67
C GLN A 402 46.92 10.26 -10.29
N ARG A 403 47.28 9.50 -9.25
CA ARG A 403 47.11 9.97 -7.87
C ARG A 403 48.00 11.19 -7.67
N ARG A 404 47.40 12.31 -7.25
CA ARG A 404 48.13 13.51 -6.88
C ARG A 404 48.90 13.21 -5.59
N ALA A 405 50.19 13.55 -5.56
CA ALA A 405 50.97 13.42 -4.34
C ALA A 405 50.42 14.38 -3.28
N ASP A 406 50.17 13.88 -2.07
CA ASP A 406 49.80 14.71 -0.94
C ASP A 406 50.99 15.60 -0.57
N GLU A 407 50.76 16.91 -0.36
CA GLU A 407 51.82 17.88 -0.02
C GLU A 407 52.60 17.50 1.27
N THR A 408 52.10 16.55 2.06
CA THR A 408 52.67 16.02 3.29
C THR A 408 53.68 14.87 3.11
N ASP A 409 53.79 14.26 1.92
CA ASP A 409 54.78 13.20 1.64
C ASP A 409 56.12 13.74 1.09
N ALA A 410 56.25 15.07 1.05
CA ALA A 410 57.45 15.77 0.61
C ALA A 410 58.21 16.39 1.79
N ASP A 411 58.72 15.56 2.72
CA ASP A 411 59.80 15.95 3.64
C ASP A 411 60.75 14.79 3.96
#